data_AF-A0A1X1Z4Y4-F1
#
_entry.id   AF-A0A1X1Z4Y4-F1
#
_cell.length_a   1.000
_cell.length_b   1.000
_cell.length_c   1.000
_cell.angle_alpha   90.00
_cell.angle_beta   90.00
_cell.angle_gamma   90.00
#
_symmetry.space_group_name_H-M   'P 1'
#
loop_
_entity.id
_entity.type
_entity.pdbx_description
1 polymer ?
#
loop_
_entity_poly.entity_id
_entity_poly.type
_entity_poly.pdbx_seq_one_letter_code
_entity_poly.pdbx_strand_id
1 'polypeptide(L)' 'MVAITIRDVPDDVRDELAARAALSGQSLQEYLRRLLVTTAEKPTVRGVIARARARVDATGARLGAADILAARDADRR' A
#
# COMPACT_ATOMS: atom_id res chain seq x y z
N MET A 1 -9.98 11.67 19.52
CA MET A 1 -9.21 10.40 19.61
C MET A 1 -10.09 9.29 19.08
N VAL A 2 -9.60 8.46 18.17
CA VAL A 2 -10.36 7.30 17.64
C VAL A 2 -9.76 6.05 18.26
N ALA A 3 -10.59 5.23 18.91
CA ALA A 3 -10.20 3.94 19.46
C ALA A 3 -10.73 2.82 18.56
N ILE A 4 -9.92 1.81 18.31
CA ILE A 4 -10.29 0.61 17.54
C ILE A 4 -10.10 -0.59 18.46
N THR A 5 -11.12 -1.42 18.58
CA THR A 5 -11.07 -2.70 19.29
C THR A 5 -11.17 -3.82 18.28
N ILE A 6 -10.16 -4.69 18.26
CA ILE A 6 -10.15 -5.92 17.45
C ILE A 6 -10.55 -7.06 18.38
N ARG A 7 -11.65 -7.75 18.04
CA ARG A 7 -12.18 -8.86 18.83
C ARG A 7 -11.64 -10.19 18.31
N ASP A 8 -11.64 -11.19 19.18
CA ASP A 8 -11.36 -12.59 18.84
C ASP A 8 -9.99 -12.79 18.18
N VAL A 9 -8.99 -12.01 18.62
CA VAL A 9 -7.59 -12.20 18.21
C VAL A 9 -7.03 -13.38 18.98
N PRO A 10 -6.56 -14.44 18.29
CA PRO A 10 -5.89 -15.55 18.96
C PRO A 10 -4.70 -15.07 19.79
N ASP A 11 -4.51 -15.68 20.96
CA ASP A 11 -3.49 -15.25 21.93
C ASP A 11 -2.08 -15.30 21.34
N ASP A 12 -1.77 -16.34 20.57
CA ASP A 12 -0.50 -16.52 19.86
C ASP A 12 -0.22 -15.39 18.86
N VAL A 13 -1.25 -14.95 18.13
CA VAL A 13 -1.14 -13.82 17.18
C VAL A 13 -0.89 -12.51 17.92
N ARG A 14 -1.60 -12.26 19.03
CA ARG A 14 -1.38 -11.06 19.85
C ARG A 14 0.05 -11.05 20.40
N ASP A 15 0.52 -12.18 20.91
CA ASP A 15 1.82 -12.29 21.57
C ASP A 15 2.97 -12.11 20.57
N GLU A 16 2.84 -12.67 19.36
CA GLU A 16 3.78 -12.44 18.26
C GLU A 16 3.83 -10.95 17.85
N LEU A 17 2.67 -10.28 17.76
CA LEU A 17 2.62 -8.85 17.45
C LEU A 17 3.25 -8.00 18.56
N ALA A 18 3.04 -8.38 19.83
CA ALA A 18 3.67 -7.72 20.97
C ALA A 18 5.20 -7.91 20.96
N ALA A 19 5.68 -9.11 20.64
CA ALA A 19 7.10 -9.39 20.49
C ALA A 19 7.74 -8.54 19.37
N ARG A 20 7.09 -8.44 18.20
CA ARG A 20 7.55 -7.57 17.10
C ARG A 20 7.55 -6.09 17.47
N ALA A 21 6.55 -5.64 18.22
CA ALA A 21 6.49 -4.27 18.73
C ALA A 21 7.68 -3.99 19.66
N ALA A 22 7.95 -4.88 20.62
CA ALA A 22 9.06 -4.77 21.55
C ALA A 22 10.42 -4.77 20.83
N LEU A 23 10.63 -5.66 19.85
CA LEU A 23 11.84 -5.69 19.02
C LEU A 23 12.04 -4.39 18.23
N SER A 24 10.96 -3.70 17.91
CA SER A 24 10.98 -2.42 17.19
C SER A 24 10.99 -1.19 18.12
N GLY A 25 11.17 -1.39 19.43
CA GLY A 25 11.20 -0.33 20.44
C GLY A 25 9.87 0.42 20.57
N GLN A 26 8.74 -0.25 20.31
CA GLN A 26 7.41 0.35 20.26
C GLN A 26 6.46 -0.34 21.23
N SER A 27 5.47 0.41 21.72
CA SER A 27 4.28 -0.20 22.30
C SER A 27 3.49 -0.95 21.24
N LEU A 28 2.72 -1.97 21.64
CA LEU A 28 1.83 -2.72 20.74
C LEU A 28 0.86 -1.77 20.00
N GLN A 29 0.34 -0.75 20.69
CA GLN A 29 -0.57 0.23 20.08
C GLN A 29 0.10 1.05 18.96
N GLU A 30 1.34 1.51 19.18
CA GLU A 30 2.08 2.26 18.16
C GLU A 30 2.43 1.39 16.95
N TYR A 31 2.83 0.14 17.20
CA TYR A 31 3.12 -0.83 16.17
C TYR A 31 1.89 -1.10 15.29
N LEU A 32 0.75 -1.40 15.92
CA LEU A 32 -0.52 -1.65 15.21
C LEU A 32 -1.00 -0.41 14.44
N ARG A 33 -0.91 0.79 15.04
CA ARG A 33 -1.23 2.03 14.33
C ARG A 33 -0.39 2.17 13.07
N ARG A 34 0.92 1.95 13.17
CA ARG A 34 1.83 2.05 12.02
C ARG A 34 1.50 1.02 10.94
N LEU A 35 1.18 -0.21 11.34
CA LEU A 35 0.75 -1.26 10.43
C LEU A 35 -0.54 -0.87 9.67
N LEU A 36 -1.53 -0.32 10.38
CA LEU A 36 -2.78 0.15 9.78
C LEU A 36 -2.57 1.31 8.81
N VAL A 37 -1.76 2.31 9.20
CA VAL A 37 -1.41 3.44 8.32
C VAL A 37 -0.70 2.95 7.06
N THR A 38 0.34 2.13 7.21
CA THR A 38 1.09 1.58 6.06
C THR A 38 0.20 0.77 5.12
N THR A 39 -0.75 0.03 5.69
CA THR A 39 -1.71 -0.76 4.92
C THR A 39 -2.69 0.14 4.16
N ALA A 40 -3.15 1.22 4.79
CA ALA A 40 -4.05 2.19 4.17
C ALA A 40 -3.36 3.05 3.11
N GLU A 41 -2.07 3.36 3.27
CA GLU A 41 -1.26 4.10 2.31
C GLU A 41 -1.06 3.35 0.99
N LYS A 42 -1.07 2.02 1.02
CA LYS A 42 -0.93 1.20 -0.18
C LYS A 42 -2.27 1.12 -0.92
N PRO A 43 -2.43 1.81 -2.06
CA PRO A 43 -3.63 1.67 -2.86
C PRO A 43 -3.77 0.22 -3.31
N THR A 44 -4.98 -0.33 -3.23
CA THR A 44 -5.25 -1.65 -3.78
C THR A 44 -4.90 -1.67 -5.27
N VAL A 45 -4.47 -2.82 -5.80
CA VAL A 45 -4.17 -2.98 -7.25
C VAL A 45 -5.35 -2.47 -8.09
N ARG A 46 -6.58 -2.80 -7.67
CA ARG A 46 -7.80 -2.31 -8.31
C ARG A 46 -7.91 -0.78 -8.26
N GLY A 47 -7.60 -0.16 -7.13
CA GLY A 47 -7.57 1.30 -6.97
C GLY A 47 -6.48 1.98 -7.79
N VAL A 48 -5.31 1.35 -7.95
CA VAL A 48 -4.25 1.82 -8.84
C VAL A 48 -4.72 1.79 -10.30
N ILE A 49 -5.27 0.67 -10.75
CA ILE A 49 -5.79 0.51 -12.11
C ILE A 49 -6.91 1.53 -12.39
N ALA A 50 -7.85 1.69 -11.46
CA ALA A 50 -8.94 2.65 -11.60
C ALA A 50 -8.41 4.09 -11.74
N ARG A 51 -7.44 4.50 -10.92
CA ARG A 51 -6.79 5.82 -11.04
C ARG A 51 -6.05 5.98 -12.36
N ALA A 52 -5.33 4.95 -12.80
CA ALA A 52 -4.62 4.99 -14.07
C ALA A 52 -5.57 5.21 -15.25
N ARG A 53 -6.70 4.49 -15.28
CA ARG A 53 -7.76 4.68 -16.29
C ARG A 53 -8.35 6.08 -16.25
N ALA A 54 -8.77 6.54 -15.06
CA ALA A 54 -9.35 7.88 -14.90
C ALA A 54 -8.39 8.99 -15.36
N ARG A 55 -7.09 8.84 -15.11
CA ARG A 55 -6.08 9.78 -15.59
C ARG A 55 -5.95 9.79 -17.11
N VAL A 56 -5.93 8.62 -17.75
CA VAL A 56 -5.85 8.48 -19.22
C VAL A 56 -7.11 9.06 -19.89
N ASP A 57 -8.27 8.93 -19.27
CA ASP A 57 -9.51 9.53 -19.75
C ASP A 57 -9.48 11.06 -19.60
N ALA A 58 -9.04 11.56 -18.44
CA ALA A 58 -8.99 13.00 -18.17
C ALA A 58 -7.96 13.77 -19.03
N THR A 59 -6.81 13.18 -19.31
CA THR A 59 -5.76 13.84 -20.11
C THR A 59 -5.92 13.61 -21.61
N GLY A 60 -6.77 12.67 -22.02
CA GLY A 60 -6.90 12.25 -23.41
C GLY A 60 -5.63 11.62 -23.99
N ALA A 61 -4.63 11.29 -23.16
CA ALA A 61 -3.38 10.72 -23.63
C ALA A 61 -3.64 9.38 -24.34
N ARG A 62 -3.11 9.25 -25.55
CA ARG A 62 -3.14 8.01 -26.35
C ARG A 62 -1.72 7.79 -26.87
N LEU A 63 -1.18 6.61 -26.61
CA LEU A 63 0.14 6.20 -27.10
C LEU A 63 -0.03 4.89 -27.86
N GLY A 64 0.55 4.82 -29.06
CA GLY A 64 0.63 3.58 -29.81
C GLY A 64 1.65 2.63 -29.18
N ALA A 65 1.49 1.33 -29.42
CA ALA A 65 2.45 0.34 -28.95
C ALA A 65 3.89 0.61 -29.49
N ALA A 66 3.99 1.10 -30.72
CA ALA A 66 5.27 1.47 -31.33
C ALA A 66 5.99 2.60 -30.57
N ASP A 67 5.25 3.64 -30.17
CA ASP A 67 5.81 4.78 -29.42
C ASP A 67 6.29 4.36 -28.03
N ILE A 68 5.53 3.46 -27.37
CA ILE A 68 5.89 2.91 -26.06
C ILE A 68 7.18 2.10 -26.16
N LEU A 69 7.30 1.24 -27.18
CA LEU A 69 8.50 0.42 -27.40
C LEU A 69 9.72 1.28 -27.73
N ALA A 70 9.55 2.30 -28.58
CA ALA A 70 10.61 3.24 -28.92
C ALA A 70 11.12 4.02 -27.70
N ALA A 71 10.22 4.53 -26.85
CA ALA A 71 10.59 5.24 -25.62
C ALA A 71 11.33 4.33 -24.63
N ARG A 72 10.86 3.09 -24.45
CA ARG A 72 11.51 2.09 -23.59
C ARG A 72 12.91 1.71 -24.09
N ASP A 73 13.08 1.57 -25.39
CA ASP A 73 14.37 1.21 -25.98
C ASP A 73 15.37 2.38 -25.97
N ALA A 74 14.88 3.62 -25.98
CA ALA A 74 15.68 4.82 -25.78
C ALA A 74 16.21 4.97 -24.34
N ASP A 75 15.41 4.62 -23.33
CA ASP A 75 15.80 4.66 -21.89
C ASP A 75 16.89 3.63 -21.53
N ARG A 76 17.10 2.62 -22.38
CA ARG A 76 18.11 1.55 -22.17
C ARG A 76 19.46 1.80 -22.83
N ARG A 77 19.64 2.90 -23.56
CA ARG A 77 20.91 3.26 -24.22
C ARG A 77 21.64 4.31 -23.41
#